data_AF-K2E022-F1
#
_entry.id   AF-K2E022-F1
#
_cell.length_a   1.000
_cell.length_b   1.000
_cell.length_c   1.000
_cell.angle_alpha   90.00
_cell.angle_beta   90.00
_cell.angle_gamma   90.00
#
_symmetry.space_group_name_H-M   'P 1'
#
loop_
_entity.id
_entity.type
_entity.pdbx_description
1 polymer ?
#
loop_
_entity_poly.entity_id
_entity_poly.type
_entity_poly.pdbx_seq_one_letter_code
_entity_poly.pdbx_strand_id
1 'polypeptide(L)'
;MSRNDSQKILDLTVKIILHDIARHPNRFKQMQLDELFRYIKIMQSTIQKTSGIECTFRNAINFQTIEALTVNAMEGCYIAMRHGGQESKYIAELDLDNETAKIIQMRSLHNISDKITEHSAIEFIATMIIFKYLKDKFNIQFHIYSSHNQRALQPAFALAKLLEISCEHNPALDCVNYPDENIISNKQLKLILDKGTLPWKKAAVDCVCGAGTFDRICQSMRQAFDIRLLGQKQVHLMFTHTQQINAICEAQKQSVTRFDYYGLVGLNASSHVFLYDQGFYQNITMATLLKQSKFSDAKTDNQVSPDQNPKFKAKL
;
A
#
# COMPACT_ATOMS: atom_id res chain seq x y z
N MET A 1 4.24 -24.84 12.31
CA MET A 1 4.13 -23.41 12.68
C MET A 1 4.80 -22.57 11.59
N SER A 2 4.05 -22.01 10.63
CA SER A 2 4.63 -21.03 9.70
C SER A 2 4.86 -19.72 10.44
N ARG A 3 6.04 -19.16 10.29
CA ARG A 3 6.43 -17.89 10.91
C ARG A 3 5.88 -16.79 10.01
N ASN A 4 4.87 -16.00 10.45
CA ASN A 4 4.56 -14.71 9.82
C ASN A 4 5.87 -13.92 9.72
N ASP A 5 6.40 -13.85 8.50
CA ASP A 5 7.68 -13.20 8.21
C ASP A 5 7.54 -12.31 6.97
N SER A 6 6.56 -11.41 7.03
CA SER A 6 6.34 -10.39 6.01
C SER A 6 7.62 -9.64 5.61
N GLN A 7 8.55 -9.44 6.54
CA GLN A 7 9.86 -8.87 6.23
C GLN A 7 10.68 -9.76 5.28
N LYS A 8 10.75 -11.07 5.51
CA LYS A 8 11.43 -11.99 4.59
C LYS A 8 10.80 -12.00 3.20
N ILE A 9 9.48 -11.90 3.10
CA ILE A 9 8.78 -11.81 1.81
C ILE A 9 9.22 -10.54 1.06
N LEU A 10 9.21 -9.41 1.76
CA LEU A 10 9.66 -8.14 1.19
C LEU A 10 11.14 -8.19 0.78
N ASP A 11 12.03 -8.72 1.63
CA ASP A 11 13.46 -8.84 1.32
C ASP A 11 13.73 -9.81 0.16
N LEU A 12 13.00 -10.93 0.08
CA LEU A 12 13.05 -11.86 -1.05
C LEU A 12 12.59 -11.17 -2.33
N THR A 13 11.52 -10.38 -2.25
CA THR A 13 10.99 -9.59 -3.38
C THR A 13 12.05 -8.62 -3.89
N VAL A 14 12.66 -7.82 -3.01
CA VAL A 14 13.75 -6.90 -3.39
C VAL A 14 14.89 -7.66 -4.07
N LYS A 15 15.34 -8.78 -3.48
CA LYS A 15 16.44 -9.57 -4.01
C LYS A 15 16.14 -10.11 -5.42
N ILE A 16 14.95 -10.66 -5.64
CA ILE A 16 14.57 -11.23 -6.93
C ILE A 16 14.46 -10.14 -8.01
N ILE A 17 13.81 -9.02 -7.70
CA ILE A 17 13.67 -7.92 -8.65
C ILE A 17 15.04 -7.33 -9.01
N LEU A 18 15.90 -7.04 -8.03
CA LEU A 18 17.24 -6.49 -8.29
C LEU A 18 18.11 -7.46 -9.10
N HIS A 19 18.06 -8.76 -8.79
CA HIS A 19 18.77 -9.77 -9.57
C HIS A 19 18.27 -9.85 -11.03
N ASP A 20 16.96 -9.76 -11.24
CA ASP A 20 16.35 -9.74 -12.58
C ASP A 20 16.74 -8.48 -13.38
N ILE A 21 16.77 -7.31 -12.74
CA ILE A 21 17.26 -6.06 -13.35
C ILE A 21 18.74 -6.18 -13.71
N ALA A 22 19.58 -6.74 -12.84
CA ALA A 22 21.00 -6.93 -13.12
C ALA A 22 21.24 -7.79 -14.38
N ARG A 23 20.37 -8.78 -14.64
CA ARG A 23 20.41 -9.61 -15.84
C ARG A 23 19.78 -8.95 -17.07
N HIS A 24 18.91 -7.96 -16.85
CA HIS A 24 18.19 -7.24 -17.90
C HIS A 24 18.18 -5.72 -17.63
N PRO A 25 19.32 -5.02 -17.79
CA PRO A 25 19.49 -3.64 -17.30
C PRO A 25 18.53 -2.59 -17.89
N ASN A 26 17.91 -2.89 -19.04
CA ASN A 26 16.95 -2.01 -19.71
C ASN A 26 15.49 -2.48 -19.57
N ARG A 27 15.22 -3.49 -18.74
CA ARG A 27 13.88 -4.12 -18.61
C ARG A 27 12.79 -3.08 -18.42
N PHE A 28 12.86 -2.28 -17.37
CA PHE A 28 11.82 -1.28 -17.09
C PHE A 28 11.81 -0.10 -18.08
N LYS A 29 12.97 0.26 -18.66
CA LYS A 29 13.06 1.35 -19.65
C LYS A 29 12.28 1.04 -20.93
N GLN A 30 12.28 -0.21 -21.35
CA GLN A 30 11.66 -0.67 -22.60
C GLN A 30 10.25 -1.23 -22.39
N MET A 31 9.95 -1.69 -21.17
CA MET A 31 8.69 -2.32 -20.81
C MET A 31 7.48 -1.43 -21.11
N GLN A 32 6.50 -1.96 -21.83
CA GLN A 32 5.18 -1.33 -21.98
C GLN A 32 4.28 -1.66 -20.79
N LEU A 33 3.14 -0.96 -20.67
CA LEU A 33 2.28 -1.13 -19.50
C LEU A 33 1.70 -2.55 -19.41
N ASP A 34 1.27 -3.16 -20.51
CA ASP A 34 0.77 -4.54 -20.54
C ASP A 34 1.84 -5.55 -20.07
N GLU A 35 3.10 -5.33 -20.46
CA GLU A 35 4.24 -6.11 -20.01
C GLU A 35 4.50 -5.92 -18.50
N LEU A 36 4.31 -4.70 -17.98
CA LEU A 36 4.41 -4.39 -16.54
C LEU A 36 3.40 -5.22 -15.74
N PHE A 37 2.14 -5.29 -16.17
CA PHE A 37 1.13 -6.12 -15.49
C PHE A 37 1.49 -7.59 -15.50
N ARG A 38 1.96 -8.10 -16.65
CA ARG A 38 2.40 -9.50 -16.76
C ARG A 38 3.57 -9.74 -15.80
N TYR A 39 4.52 -8.82 -15.73
CA TYR A 39 5.66 -8.91 -14.82
C TYR A 39 5.24 -8.91 -13.35
N ILE A 40 4.32 -8.03 -12.94
CA ILE A 40 3.78 -8.01 -11.57
C ILE A 40 3.17 -9.36 -11.21
N LYS A 41 2.32 -9.92 -12.08
CA LYS A 41 1.68 -11.22 -11.85
C LYS A 41 2.69 -12.37 -11.74
N ILE A 42 3.72 -12.37 -12.58
CA ILE A 42 4.81 -13.36 -12.52
C ILE A 42 5.57 -13.21 -11.21
N MET A 43 5.92 -11.99 -10.80
CA MET A 43 6.64 -11.74 -9.54
C MET A 43 5.82 -12.16 -8.33
N GLN A 44 4.54 -11.79 -8.24
CA GLN A 44 3.67 -12.23 -7.15
C GLN A 44 3.57 -13.76 -7.09
N SER A 45 3.35 -14.42 -8.23
CA SER A 45 3.29 -15.89 -8.31
C SER A 45 4.62 -16.57 -7.94
N THR A 46 5.76 -16.01 -8.37
CA THR A 46 7.08 -16.53 -8.03
C THR A 46 7.33 -16.40 -6.54
N ILE A 47 7.09 -15.22 -5.96
CA ILE A 47 7.28 -14.99 -4.52
C ILE A 47 6.39 -15.92 -3.71
N GLN A 48 5.12 -16.04 -4.06
CA GLN A 48 4.17 -16.94 -3.41
C GLN A 48 4.67 -18.39 -3.40
N LYS A 49 5.13 -18.90 -4.56
CA LYS A 49 5.66 -20.27 -4.69
C LYS A 49 6.96 -20.45 -3.88
N THR A 50 7.85 -19.46 -3.91
CA THR A 50 9.14 -19.55 -3.21
C THR A 50 8.98 -19.41 -1.69
N SER A 51 8.03 -18.61 -1.21
CA SER A 51 7.77 -18.45 0.22
C SER A 51 6.91 -19.56 0.81
N GLY A 52 6.25 -20.37 -0.02
CA GLY A 52 5.34 -21.44 0.44
C GLY A 52 4.07 -20.90 1.09
N ILE A 53 3.64 -19.68 0.72
CA ILE A 53 2.49 -19.01 1.30
C ILE A 53 1.29 -19.19 0.38
N GLU A 54 0.22 -19.79 0.87
CA GLU A 54 -1.04 -19.81 0.14
C GLU A 54 -1.79 -18.50 0.42
N CYS A 55 -1.89 -17.63 -0.60
CA CYS A 55 -2.74 -16.45 -0.53
C CYS A 55 -3.42 -16.20 -1.88
N THR A 56 -4.63 -15.67 -1.82
CA THR A 56 -5.35 -15.12 -2.97
C THR A 56 -5.25 -13.60 -2.91
N PHE A 57 -4.30 -13.03 -3.66
CA PHE A 57 -4.17 -11.58 -3.76
C PHE A 57 -5.23 -10.99 -4.71
N ARG A 58 -5.54 -9.69 -4.55
CA ARG A 58 -6.44 -8.97 -5.46
C ARG A 58 -5.90 -9.09 -6.90
N ASN A 59 -6.68 -9.72 -7.78
CA ASN A 59 -6.21 -10.13 -9.11
C ASN A 59 -6.14 -9.00 -10.15
N ALA A 60 -6.64 -7.81 -9.79
CA ALA A 60 -6.91 -6.76 -10.74
C ALA A 60 -6.25 -5.47 -10.34
N ILE A 61 -5.15 -5.16 -11.02
CA ILE A 61 -4.50 -3.88 -10.93
C ILE A 61 -5.19 -2.95 -11.95
N ASN A 62 -5.51 -1.72 -11.55
CA ASN A 62 -6.20 -0.76 -12.41
C ASN A 62 -5.19 -0.03 -13.32
N PHE A 63 -5.30 -0.24 -14.63
CA PHE A 63 -4.47 0.41 -15.65
C PHE A 63 -4.55 1.93 -15.62
N GLN A 64 -5.76 2.47 -15.50
CA GLN A 64 -6.01 3.91 -15.50
C GLN A 64 -5.34 4.58 -14.31
N THR A 65 -5.27 3.89 -13.17
CA THR A 65 -4.57 4.38 -11.97
C THR A 65 -3.07 4.54 -12.22
N ILE A 66 -2.42 3.62 -12.93
CA ILE A 66 -0.98 3.71 -13.24
C ILE A 66 -0.70 4.82 -14.25
N GLU A 67 -1.53 4.95 -15.28
CA GLU A 67 -1.40 6.05 -16.25
C GLU A 67 -1.55 7.42 -15.59
N ALA A 68 -2.62 7.60 -14.82
CA ALA A 68 -2.85 8.84 -14.08
C ALA A 68 -1.71 9.11 -13.09
N LEU A 69 -1.22 8.10 -12.37
CA LEU A 69 -0.04 8.25 -11.52
C LEU A 69 1.20 8.67 -12.31
N THR A 70 1.40 8.13 -13.51
CA THR A 70 2.55 8.50 -14.36
C THR A 70 2.52 9.97 -14.71
N VAL A 71 1.36 10.51 -15.10
CA VAL A 71 1.19 11.94 -15.39
C VAL A 71 1.50 12.78 -14.15
N ASN A 72 0.90 12.43 -13.00
CA ASN A 72 1.13 13.15 -11.74
C ASN A 72 2.60 13.08 -11.29
N ALA A 73 3.26 11.92 -11.44
CA ALA A 73 4.67 11.75 -11.09
C ALA A 73 5.59 12.57 -12.00
N MET A 74 5.25 12.71 -13.28
CA MET A 74 5.99 13.53 -14.24
C MET A 74 5.92 15.03 -13.91
N GLU A 75 4.76 15.51 -13.46
CA GLU A 75 4.61 16.88 -12.94
C GLU A 75 5.32 17.09 -11.60
N GLY A 76 5.47 16.03 -10.82
CA GLY A 76 5.91 16.06 -9.43
C GLY A 76 4.72 16.00 -8.47
N CYS A 77 4.80 15.15 -7.44
CA CYS A 77 3.69 14.96 -6.51
C CYS A 77 4.09 14.48 -5.11
N TYR A 78 3.21 14.76 -4.15
CA TYR A 78 3.15 14.09 -2.85
C TYR A 78 2.15 12.93 -2.91
N ILE A 79 2.48 11.83 -2.25
CA ILE A 79 1.58 10.68 -2.08
C ILE A 79 1.63 10.23 -0.63
N ALA A 80 0.50 10.24 0.06
CA ALA A 80 0.33 9.55 1.33
C ALA A 80 -0.35 8.20 1.10
N MET A 81 0.30 7.14 1.53
CA MET A 81 -0.16 5.76 1.36
C MET A 81 -0.41 5.11 2.72
N ARG A 82 -1.58 4.49 2.86
CA ARG A 82 -1.93 3.68 4.02
C ARG A 82 -1.11 2.41 4.02
N HIS A 83 -0.65 1.98 5.20
CA HIS A 83 -0.04 0.67 5.34
C HIS A 83 -0.95 -0.51 4.92
N GLY A 84 -0.35 -1.70 4.83
CA GLY A 84 -1.04 -2.96 4.58
C GLY A 84 -1.90 -3.46 5.74
N GLY A 85 -2.50 -4.63 5.59
CA GLY A 85 -3.14 -5.35 6.69
C GLY A 85 -2.16 -5.60 7.82
N GLN A 86 -2.64 -5.40 9.06
CA GLN A 86 -1.89 -5.60 10.28
C GLN A 86 -2.48 -6.81 11.00
N GLU A 87 -1.61 -7.67 11.53
CA GLU A 87 -2.02 -8.75 12.40
C GLU A 87 -0.99 -8.88 13.53
N SER A 88 -1.51 -9.03 14.74
CA SER A 88 -0.68 -9.35 15.90
C SER A 88 -0.89 -10.81 16.24
N LYS A 89 0.18 -11.62 16.22
CA LYS A 89 0.08 -13.06 16.54
C LYS A 89 -0.54 -13.29 17.92
N TYR A 90 -0.07 -12.52 18.90
CA TYR A 90 -0.58 -12.58 20.26
C TYR A 90 -2.08 -12.35 20.29
N ILE A 91 -2.56 -11.30 19.61
CA ILE A 91 -4.00 -10.96 19.58
C ILE A 91 -4.81 -12.02 18.83
N ALA A 92 -4.26 -12.61 17.76
CA ALA A 92 -4.91 -13.69 17.01
C ALA A 92 -5.08 -14.96 17.85
N GLU A 93 -4.21 -15.22 18.83
CA GLU A 93 -4.27 -16.38 19.73
C GLU A 93 -5.27 -16.21 20.89
N LEU A 94 -5.77 -14.99 21.15
CA LEU A 94 -6.62 -14.67 22.29
C LEU A 94 -8.13 -14.86 22.06
N ASP A 95 -8.55 -15.30 20.88
CA ASP A 95 -9.98 -15.49 20.51
C ASP A 95 -10.88 -14.30 20.87
N LEU A 96 -10.40 -13.09 20.58
CA LEU A 96 -11.09 -11.83 20.88
C LEU A 96 -12.04 -11.44 19.75
N ASP A 97 -13.11 -10.73 20.09
CA ASP A 97 -13.92 -10.07 19.07
C ASP A 97 -13.09 -9.02 18.29
N ASN A 98 -13.40 -8.86 17.00
CA ASN A 98 -12.65 -8.01 16.08
C ASN A 98 -12.44 -6.58 16.59
N GLU A 99 -13.41 -6.03 17.32
CA GLU A 99 -13.33 -4.68 17.86
C GLU A 99 -12.36 -4.60 19.04
N THR A 100 -12.42 -5.54 19.99
CA THR A 100 -11.45 -5.62 21.09
C THR A 100 -10.04 -5.85 20.56
N ALA A 101 -9.88 -6.79 19.62
CA ALA A 101 -8.60 -7.03 18.95
C ALA A 101 -8.04 -5.75 18.35
N LYS A 102 -8.88 -4.95 17.67
CA LYS A 102 -8.47 -3.69 17.08
C LYS A 102 -8.08 -2.63 18.12
N ILE A 103 -8.80 -2.54 19.23
CA ILE A 103 -8.47 -1.62 20.34
C ILE A 103 -7.07 -1.94 20.89
N ILE A 104 -6.78 -3.21 21.16
CA ILE A 104 -5.47 -3.64 21.67
C ILE A 104 -4.35 -3.35 20.65
N GLN A 105 -4.60 -3.59 19.36
CA GLN A 105 -3.66 -3.26 18.27
C GLN A 105 -3.31 -1.77 18.18
N MET A 106 -4.18 -0.89 18.68
CA MET A 106 -3.99 0.56 18.64
C MET A 106 -3.34 1.12 19.91
N ARG A 107 -3.07 0.29 20.92
CA ARG A 107 -2.29 0.69 22.11
C ARG A 107 -0.79 0.64 21.85
N SER A 108 -0.03 1.44 22.59
CA SER A 108 1.38 1.77 22.32
C SER A 108 2.25 0.58 21.89
N LEU A 109 2.26 -0.51 22.66
CA LEU A 109 3.09 -1.69 22.35
C LEU A 109 2.81 -2.28 20.96
N HIS A 110 1.55 -2.60 20.68
CA HIS A 110 1.14 -3.23 19.43
C HIS A 110 1.09 -2.23 18.28
N ASN A 111 0.70 -0.99 18.56
CA ASN A 111 0.62 0.05 17.57
C ASN A 111 2.00 0.35 16.98
N ILE A 112 3.08 0.27 17.76
CA ILE A 112 4.44 0.49 17.27
C ILE A 112 5.00 -0.78 16.61
N SER A 113 4.85 -1.94 17.25
CA SER A 113 5.62 -3.14 16.90
C SER A 113 4.94 -4.09 15.91
N ASP A 114 3.60 -4.04 15.77
CA ASP A 114 2.90 -4.94 14.88
C ASP A 114 3.27 -4.70 13.42
N LYS A 115 3.56 -5.79 12.73
CA LYS A 115 4.01 -5.84 11.35
C LYS A 115 2.83 -5.93 10.39
N ILE A 116 3.10 -5.73 9.10
CA ILE A 116 2.12 -6.11 8.08
C ILE A 116 1.97 -7.64 8.02
N THR A 117 0.82 -8.12 7.54
CA THR A 117 0.62 -9.54 7.25
C THR A 117 1.44 -10.00 6.05
N GLU A 118 1.65 -11.30 5.94
CA GLU A 118 2.29 -11.92 4.78
C GLU A 118 1.53 -11.66 3.49
N HIS A 119 0.19 -11.76 3.55
CA HIS A 119 -0.68 -11.42 2.43
C HIS A 119 -0.46 -9.96 1.98
N SER A 120 -0.39 -9.02 2.93
CA SER A 120 -0.13 -7.61 2.60
C SER A 120 1.24 -7.41 1.98
N ALA A 121 2.27 -8.14 2.43
CA ALA A 121 3.59 -8.09 1.80
C ALA A 121 3.55 -8.54 0.33
N ILE A 122 2.75 -9.55 0.00
CA ILE A 122 2.55 -10.01 -1.39
C ILE A 122 1.74 -8.99 -2.21
N GLU A 123 0.72 -8.36 -1.64
CA GLU A 123 -0.02 -7.27 -2.30
C GLU A 123 0.89 -6.05 -2.56
N PHE A 124 1.87 -5.79 -1.69
CA PHE A 124 2.76 -4.65 -1.84
C PHE A 124 3.74 -4.78 -3.03
N ILE A 125 3.94 -5.99 -3.57
CA ILE A 125 4.82 -6.26 -4.72
C ILE A 125 4.41 -5.40 -5.93
N ALA A 126 3.11 -5.22 -6.18
CA ALA A 126 2.64 -4.38 -7.28
C ALA A 126 3.13 -2.94 -7.13
N THR A 127 2.95 -2.36 -5.93
CA THR A 127 3.44 -1.01 -5.59
C THR A 127 4.95 -0.88 -5.81
N MET A 128 5.71 -1.87 -5.35
CA MET A 128 7.17 -1.87 -5.49
C MET A 128 7.61 -1.85 -6.95
N ILE A 129 7.01 -2.70 -7.77
CA ILE A 129 7.32 -2.80 -9.20
C ILE A 129 6.89 -1.53 -9.94
N ILE A 130 5.70 -0.98 -9.63
CA ILE A 130 5.19 0.24 -10.28
C ILE A 130 6.12 1.42 -10.01
N PHE A 131 6.53 1.65 -8.76
CA PHE A 131 7.44 2.76 -8.47
C PHE A 131 8.84 2.56 -9.03
N LYS A 132 9.34 1.31 -9.07
CA LYS A 132 10.62 1.02 -9.75
C LYS A 132 10.53 1.26 -11.26
N TYR A 133 9.43 0.87 -11.89
CA TYR A 133 9.13 1.18 -13.29
C TYR A 133 9.11 2.68 -13.54
N LEU A 134 8.44 3.47 -12.69
CA LEU A 134 8.40 4.92 -12.82
C LEU A 134 9.79 5.55 -12.70
N LYS A 135 10.59 5.12 -11.70
CA LYS A 135 11.98 5.55 -11.52
C LYS A 135 12.79 5.31 -12.79
N ASP A 136 12.78 4.07 -13.28
CA ASP A 136 13.70 3.65 -14.34
C ASP A 136 13.26 4.12 -15.73
N LYS A 137 11.96 4.10 -16.03
CA LYS A 137 11.44 4.46 -17.36
C LYS A 137 11.34 5.96 -17.58
N PHE A 138 10.89 6.70 -16.57
CA PHE A 138 10.59 8.13 -16.72
C PHE A 138 11.60 9.04 -16.02
N ASN A 139 12.61 8.44 -15.36
CA ASN A 139 13.63 9.12 -14.57
C ASN A 139 13.02 9.93 -13.42
N ILE A 140 12.03 9.34 -12.74
CA ILE A 140 11.38 9.94 -11.58
C ILE A 140 12.30 9.82 -10.35
N GLN A 141 12.52 10.94 -9.67
CA GLN A 141 13.21 10.98 -8.38
C GLN A 141 12.22 10.69 -7.26
N PHE A 142 12.63 9.88 -6.29
CA PHE A 142 11.79 9.49 -5.16
C PHE A 142 12.42 9.91 -3.84
N HIS A 143 11.57 10.44 -2.96
CA HIS A 143 11.87 10.65 -1.54
C HIS A 143 10.86 9.81 -0.74
N ILE A 144 11.33 9.02 0.22
CA ILE A 144 10.46 8.15 1.01
C ILE A 144 10.51 8.58 2.47
N TYR A 145 9.33 8.84 3.02
CA TYR A 145 9.09 9.11 4.42
C TYR A 145 8.18 8.05 5.01
N SER A 146 8.37 7.72 6.29
CA SER A 146 7.50 6.78 6.98
C SER A 146 7.26 7.20 8.44
N SER A 147 6.09 6.80 8.95
CA SER A 147 5.89 6.63 10.38
C SER A 147 6.92 5.65 10.98
N HIS A 148 7.13 5.74 12.29
CA HIS A 148 7.89 4.74 13.07
C HIS A 148 7.14 3.40 13.26
N ASN A 149 5.84 3.34 12.99
CA ASN A 149 5.02 2.15 13.18
C ASN A 149 5.42 1.06 12.17
N GLN A 150 5.78 -0.14 12.64
CA GLN A 150 6.37 -1.20 11.81
C GLN A 150 5.53 -1.53 10.57
N ARG A 151 4.19 -1.55 10.69
CA ARG A 151 3.30 -1.78 9.56
C ARG A 151 3.42 -0.76 8.40
N ALA A 152 3.82 0.48 8.66
CA ALA A 152 4.12 1.43 7.57
C ALA A 152 5.63 1.42 7.22
N LEU A 153 6.48 1.26 8.24
CA LEU A 153 7.93 1.32 8.11
C LEU A 153 8.51 0.17 7.28
N GLN A 154 8.01 -1.06 7.45
CA GLN A 154 8.48 -2.23 6.71
C GLN A 154 8.30 -2.10 5.18
N PRO A 155 7.09 -1.79 4.65
CA PRO A 155 6.93 -1.60 3.21
C PRO A 155 7.73 -0.38 2.71
N ALA A 156 7.82 0.71 3.48
CA ALA A 156 8.63 1.88 3.12
C ALA A 156 10.11 1.53 2.95
N PHE A 157 10.71 0.81 3.89
CA PHE A 157 12.11 0.37 3.80
C PHE A 157 12.34 -0.59 2.65
N ALA A 158 11.44 -1.55 2.42
CA ALA A 158 11.57 -2.50 1.32
C ALA A 158 11.55 -1.76 -0.05
N LEU A 159 10.66 -0.78 -0.19
CA LEU A 159 10.61 0.07 -1.38
C LEU A 159 11.88 0.91 -1.51
N ALA A 160 12.33 1.57 -0.45
CA ALA A 160 13.55 2.39 -0.45
C ALA A 160 14.79 1.58 -0.87
N LYS A 161 14.91 0.35 -0.38
CA LYS A 161 15.96 -0.59 -0.77
C LYS A 161 15.88 -0.96 -2.26
N LEU A 162 14.69 -1.22 -2.79
CA LEU A 162 14.50 -1.50 -4.22
C LEU A 162 14.82 -0.29 -5.11
N LEU A 163 14.50 0.91 -4.64
CA LEU A 163 14.76 2.16 -5.36
C LEU A 163 16.18 2.70 -5.14
N GLU A 164 16.98 2.03 -4.30
CA GLU A 164 18.35 2.38 -3.92
C GLU A 164 18.45 3.79 -3.34
N ILE A 165 17.55 4.13 -2.41
CA ILE A 165 17.47 5.43 -1.70
C ILE A 165 17.27 5.24 -0.19
N SER A 166 17.37 6.32 0.57
CA SER A 166 17.03 6.34 2.00
C SER A 166 15.51 6.35 2.24
N CYS A 167 15.11 5.81 3.39
CA CYS A 167 13.80 6.02 3.99
C CYS A 167 13.98 6.89 5.23
N GLU A 168 13.31 8.03 5.28
CA GLU A 168 13.39 8.97 6.40
C GLU A 168 12.19 8.81 7.33
N HIS A 169 12.42 8.92 8.63
CA HIS A 169 11.32 8.97 9.59
C HIS A 169 10.74 10.38 9.65
N ASN A 170 9.41 10.49 9.59
CA ASN A 170 8.70 11.74 9.81
C ASN A 170 7.65 11.55 10.93
N PRO A 171 7.81 12.18 12.11
CA PRO A 171 6.87 12.06 13.23
C PRO A 171 5.44 12.48 12.92
N ALA A 172 5.22 13.37 11.93
CA ALA A 172 3.89 13.76 11.49
C ALA A 172 3.07 12.56 10.96
N LEU A 173 3.77 11.53 10.47
CA LEU A 173 3.16 10.34 9.88
C LEU A 173 2.77 9.29 10.92
N ASP A 174 3.15 9.46 12.18
CA ASP A 174 2.97 8.47 13.24
C ASP A 174 1.51 8.25 13.61
N CYS A 175 1.15 6.98 13.81
CA CYS A 175 -0.20 6.66 14.20
C CYS A 175 -0.52 7.22 15.59
N VAL A 176 -1.77 7.68 15.76
CA VAL A 176 -2.30 7.93 17.09
C VAL A 176 -2.36 6.63 17.90
N ASN A 177 -2.14 6.74 19.21
CA ASN A 177 -2.33 5.65 20.14
C ASN A 177 -3.68 5.77 20.83
N TYR A 178 -4.29 4.63 21.14
CA TYR A 178 -5.34 4.57 22.15
C TYR A 178 -4.70 4.54 23.53
N PRO A 179 -5.36 5.10 24.56
CA PRO A 179 -4.83 5.05 25.90
C PRO A 179 -4.79 3.62 26.43
N ASP A 180 -3.89 3.40 27.38
CA ASP A 180 -3.77 2.12 28.07
C ASP A 180 -5.04 1.81 28.89
N GLU A 181 -5.25 0.52 29.20
CA GLU A 181 -6.51 0.05 29.82
C GLU A 181 -6.79 0.63 31.20
N ASN A 182 -5.72 0.97 31.92
CA ASN A 182 -5.80 1.64 33.22
C ASN A 182 -6.28 3.09 33.12
N ILE A 183 -6.23 3.72 31.94
CA ILE A 183 -6.74 5.07 31.68
C ILE A 183 -8.17 5.01 31.17
N ILE A 184 -8.44 4.16 30.17
CA ILE A 184 -9.77 3.94 29.62
C ILE A 184 -9.98 2.46 29.27
N SER A 185 -11.06 1.89 29.79
CA SER A 185 -11.37 0.48 29.55
C SER A 185 -11.78 0.23 28.09
N ASN A 186 -11.60 -1.02 27.64
CA ASN A 186 -12.08 -1.44 26.32
C ASN A 186 -13.58 -1.16 26.15
N LYS A 187 -14.39 -1.42 27.19
CA LYS A 187 -15.84 -1.17 27.18
C LYS A 187 -16.17 0.31 26.93
N GLN A 188 -15.43 1.24 27.55
CA GLN A 188 -15.63 2.68 27.32
C GLN A 188 -15.20 3.09 25.91
N LEU A 189 -14.07 2.56 25.42
CA LEU A 189 -13.63 2.82 24.04
C LEU A 189 -14.65 2.35 23.01
N LYS A 190 -15.27 1.17 23.19
CA LYS A 190 -16.33 0.66 22.30
C LYS A 190 -17.55 1.57 22.18
N LEU A 191 -17.78 2.48 23.14
CA LEU A 191 -18.88 3.45 23.06
C LEU A 191 -18.55 4.64 22.14
N ILE A 192 -17.27 4.88 21.87
CA ILE A 192 -16.76 6.02 21.10
C ILE A 192 -16.30 5.59 19.71
N LEU A 193 -15.73 4.38 19.62
CA LEU A 193 -15.16 3.81 18.40
C LEU A 193 -16.24 3.14 17.53
N ASP A 194 -16.00 3.11 16.22
CA ASP A 194 -16.81 2.35 15.27
C ASP A 194 -16.08 1.04 14.92
N LYS A 195 -16.53 -0.07 15.51
CA LYS A 195 -15.91 -1.41 15.36
C LYS A 195 -14.41 -1.36 15.69
N GLY A 196 -14.08 -0.72 16.81
CA GLY A 196 -12.71 -0.52 17.28
C GLY A 196 -11.88 0.46 16.44
N THR A 197 -12.46 1.13 15.43
CA THR A 197 -11.78 2.14 14.62
C THR A 197 -12.17 3.54 15.10
N LEU A 198 -11.19 4.45 15.16
CA LEU A 198 -11.41 5.83 15.59
C LEU A 198 -12.07 6.63 14.46
N PRO A 199 -13.29 7.16 14.64
CA PRO A 199 -13.91 8.03 13.64
C PRO A 199 -13.11 9.31 13.49
N TRP A 200 -12.96 9.80 12.25
CA TRP A 200 -12.34 11.10 11.99
C TRP A 200 -13.32 12.24 12.30
N LYS A 201 -13.47 12.51 13.59
CA LYS A 201 -14.26 13.62 14.13
C LYS A 201 -13.46 14.23 15.27
N LYS A 202 -13.33 15.57 15.30
CA LYS A 202 -12.57 16.28 16.33
C LYS A 202 -12.89 15.81 17.75
N ALA A 203 -14.18 15.78 18.11
CA ALA A 203 -14.61 15.33 19.44
C ALA A 203 -14.18 13.89 19.77
N ALA A 204 -14.22 12.97 18.80
CA ALA A 204 -13.81 11.58 19.02
C ALA A 204 -12.28 11.45 19.14
N VAL A 205 -11.54 12.09 18.22
CA VAL A 205 -10.08 12.09 18.22
C VAL A 205 -9.53 12.72 19.49
N ASP A 206 -10.03 13.89 19.87
CA ASP A 206 -9.57 14.58 21.07
C ASP A 206 -9.97 13.86 22.36
N CYS A 207 -11.13 13.19 22.39
CA CYS A 207 -11.55 12.39 23.53
C CYS A 207 -10.68 11.16 23.74
N VAL A 208 -10.32 10.44 22.67
CA VAL A 208 -9.54 9.20 22.76
C VAL A 208 -8.03 9.48 22.86
N CYS A 209 -7.52 10.42 22.07
CA CYS A 209 -6.07 10.63 21.93
C CYS A 209 -5.54 11.86 22.68
N GLY A 210 -6.41 12.60 23.37
CA GLY A 210 -6.09 13.79 24.15
C GLY A 210 -6.42 15.09 23.42
N ALA A 211 -6.82 16.10 24.21
CA ALA A 211 -7.29 17.40 23.71
C ALA A 211 -6.29 18.06 22.73
N GLY A 212 -6.80 18.57 21.62
CA GLY A 212 -6.01 19.25 20.59
C GLY A 212 -5.27 18.31 19.63
N THR A 213 -5.38 16.99 19.79
CA THR A 213 -4.74 16.02 18.89
C THR A 213 -5.24 16.14 17.46
N PHE A 214 -6.54 16.38 17.26
CA PHE A 214 -7.11 16.57 15.93
C PHE A 214 -6.44 17.73 15.18
N ASP A 215 -6.42 18.92 15.81
CA ASP A 215 -5.86 20.13 15.20
C ASP A 215 -4.35 19.96 14.93
N ARG A 216 -3.63 19.30 15.84
CA ARG A 216 -2.20 18.99 15.67
C ARG A 216 -1.96 18.11 14.45
N ILE A 217 -2.73 17.02 14.28
CA ILE A 217 -2.60 16.14 13.10
C ILE A 217 -2.87 16.94 11.83
N CYS A 218 -3.95 17.72 11.80
CA CYS A 218 -4.27 18.58 10.65
C CYS A 218 -3.13 19.55 10.31
N GLN A 219 -2.55 20.20 11.31
CA GLN A 219 -1.43 21.12 11.12
C GLN A 219 -0.17 20.39 10.60
N SER A 220 0.22 19.29 11.24
CA SER A 220 1.39 18.51 10.86
C SER A 220 1.29 17.96 9.43
N MET A 221 0.13 17.43 9.04
CA MET A 221 -0.07 16.90 7.70
C MET A 221 -0.11 17.99 6.62
N ARG A 222 -0.67 19.17 6.92
CA ARG A 222 -0.59 20.33 6.02
C ARG A 222 0.85 20.77 5.78
N GLN A 223 1.68 20.77 6.81
CA GLN A 223 3.10 21.12 6.69
C GLN A 223 3.89 20.05 5.94
N ALA A 224 3.55 18.77 6.10
CA ALA A 224 4.19 17.68 5.35
C ALA A 224 3.88 17.74 3.85
N PHE A 225 2.72 18.27 3.45
CA PHE A 225 2.27 18.42 2.05
C PHE A 225 2.53 19.83 1.50
N ASP A 226 3.75 20.35 1.66
CA ASP A 226 4.11 21.67 1.14
C ASP A 226 4.44 21.62 -0.36
N ILE A 227 3.42 21.85 -1.21
CA ILE A 227 3.54 21.82 -2.68
C ILE A 227 4.62 22.75 -3.24
N ARG A 228 5.04 23.77 -2.49
CA ARG A 228 6.10 24.70 -2.92
C ARG A 228 7.47 24.01 -3.04
N LEU A 229 7.61 22.84 -2.43
CA LEU A 229 8.81 22.02 -2.46
C LEU A 229 8.81 20.99 -3.59
N LEU A 230 7.72 20.86 -4.37
CA LEU A 230 7.65 19.89 -5.47
C LEU A 230 8.41 20.38 -6.70
N GLY A 231 9.50 19.67 -7.04
CA GLY A 231 10.12 19.77 -8.34
C GLY A 231 9.45 18.87 -9.39
N GLN A 232 9.68 19.18 -10.67
CA GLN A 232 9.27 18.29 -11.76
C GLN A 232 9.93 16.92 -11.62
N LYS A 233 9.17 15.85 -11.92
CA LYS A 233 9.64 14.46 -11.80
C LYS A 233 10.12 14.08 -10.40
N GLN A 234 9.62 14.75 -9.36
CA GLN A 234 9.90 14.40 -7.96
C GLN A 234 8.65 13.85 -7.29
N VAL A 235 8.77 12.67 -6.69
CA VAL A 235 7.70 12.03 -5.95
C VAL A 235 8.10 11.84 -4.50
N HIS A 236 7.35 12.45 -3.60
CA HIS A 236 7.50 12.27 -2.16
C HIS A 236 6.44 11.27 -1.67
N LEU A 237 6.88 10.04 -1.34
CA LEU A 237 6.04 8.97 -0.84
C LEU A 237 6.05 8.96 0.69
N MET A 238 4.88 9.03 1.30
CA MET A 238 4.68 9.07 2.74
C MET A 238 3.88 7.85 3.19
N PHE A 239 4.50 6.93 3.91
CA PHE A 239 3.84 5.75 4.47
C PHE A 239 3.26 6.05 5.84
N THR A 240 1.93 5.98 5.97
CA THR A 240 1.20 6.46 7.14
C THR A 240 -0.12 5.70 7.37
N HIS A 241 -1.04 6.30 8.13
CA HIS A 241 -2.27 5.70 8.64
C HIS A 241 -3.51 6.49 8.23
N THR A 242 -4.67 5.91 8.50
CA THR A 242 -5.97 6.45 8.11
C THR A 242 -6.20 7.88 8.63
N GLN A 243 -5.82 8.22 9.86
CA GLN A 243 -6.08 9.55 10.41
C GLN A 243 -5.27 10.64 9.71
N GLN A 244 -4.00 10.36 9.38
CA GLN A 244 -3.15 11.27 8.61
C GLN A 244 -3.68 11.47 7.19
N ILE A 245 -4.15 10.40 6.54
CA ILE A 245 -4.77 10.50 5.21
C ILE A 245 -6.05 11.33 5.27
N ASN A 246 -6.88 11.12 6.29
CA ASN A 246 -8.11 11.89 6.46
C ASN A 246 -7.83 13.39 6.71
N ALA A 247 -6.76 13.71 7.44
CA ALA A 247 -6.32 15.09 7.62
C ALA A 247 -5.90 15.75 6.28
N ILE A 248 -5.25 14.99 5.39
CA ILE A 248 -4.93 15.47 4.04
C ILE A 248 -6.23 15.70 3.25
N CYS A 249 -7.15 14.73 3.23
CA CYS A 249 -8.44 14.87 2.55
C CYS A 249 -9.21 16.11 3.04
N GLU A 250 -9.28 16.32 4.36
CA GLU A 250 -9.95 17.47 4.96
C GLU A 250 -9.31 18.80 4.56
N ALA A 251 -7.97 18.88 4.59
CA ALA A 251 -7.25 20.08 4.15
C ALA A 251 -7.52 20.42 2.67
N GLN A 252 -7.76 19.39 1.85
CA GLN A 252 -8.03 19.51 0.42
C GLN A 252 -9.54 19.53 0.08
N LYS A 253 -10.40 19.69 1.09
CA LYS A 253 -11.87 19.71 0.94
C LYS A 253 -12.42 18.47 0.21
N GLN A 254 -11.76 17.34 0.34
CA GLN A 254 -12.21 16.04 -0.18
C GLN A 254 -13.04 15.31 0.87
N SER A 255 -13.88 14.38 0.41
CA SER A 255 -14.61 13.50 1.32
C SER A 255 -13.63 12.62 2.09
N VAL A 256 -13.89 12.49 3.39
CA VAL A 256 -13.15 11.58 4.25
C VAL A 256 -13.66 10.16 3.96
N THR A 257 -12.78 9.32 3.43
CA THR A 257 -13.10 7.93 3.06
C THR A 257 -12.22 6.96 3.84
N ARG A 258 -12.72 5.74 4.04
CA ARG A 258 -11.91 4.66 4.60
C ARG A 258 -11.05 4.08 3.47
N PHE A 259 -9.76 4.38 3.50
CA PHE A 259 -8.79 3.76 2.59
C PHE A 259 -8.54 2.30 2.99
N ASP A 260 -8.54 1.42 1.99
CA ASP A 260 -8.14 0.02 2.12
C ASP A 260 -6.61 -0.11 2.21
N TYR A 261 -6.10 -1.33 2.25
CA TYR A 261 -4.66 -1.59 2.33
C TYR A 261 -3.95 -1.02 1.10
N TYR A 262 -2.92 -0.21 1.35
CA TYR A 262 -2.18 0.53 0.32
C TYR A 262 -3.00 1.56 -0.46
N GLY A 263 -4.20 1.89 0.04
CA GLY A 263 -4.95 3.06 -0.43
C GLY A 263 -4.12 4.33 -0.29
N LEU A 264 -4.25 5.25 -1.25
CA LEU A 264 -3.41 6.43 -1.32
C LEU A 264 -4.20 7.69 -1.72
N VAL A 265 -3.74 8.82 -1.19
CA VAL A 265 -4.11 10.17 -1.61
C VAL A 265 -2.86 10.88 -2.08
N GLY A 266 -2.95 11.69 -3.11
CA GLY A 266 -1.85 12.50 -3.56
C GLY A 266 -2.26 13.86 -4.06
N LEU A 267 -1.25 14.71 -4.18
CA LEU A 267 -1.35 16.10 -4.61
C LEU A 267 -0.19 16.38 -5.56
N ASN A 268 -0.50 16.79 -6.78
CA ASN A 268 0.55 17.13 -7.75
C ASN A 268 0.98 18.60 -7.65
N ALA A 269 2.02 18.98 -8.40
CA ALA A 269 2.53 20.35 -8.45
C ALA A 269 1.48 21.40 -8.88
N SER A 270 0.47 20.98 -9.65
CA SER A 270 -0.67 21.78 -10.08
C SER A 270 -1.78 21.90 -9.01
N SER A 271 -1.53 21.43 -7.78
CA SER A 271 -2.52 21.33 -6.70
C SER A 271 -3.73 20.45 -7.01
N HIS A 272 -3.63 19.56 -8.00
CA HIS A 272 -4.68 18.60 -8.28
C HIS A 272 -4.58 17.42 -7.31
N VAL A 273 -5.69 17.12 -6.65
CA VAL A 273 -5.82 16.03 -5.69
C VAL A 273 -6.31 14.79 -6.42
N PHE A 274 -5.63 13.66 -6.20
CA PHE A 274 -6.05 12.35 -6.70
C PHE A 274 -6.14 11.36 -5.54
N LEU A 275 -7.16 10.49 -5.58
CA LEU A 275 -7.43 9.53 -4.52
C LEU A 275 -7.69 8.15 -5.12
N TYR A 276 -7.01 7.14 -4.59
CA TYR A 276 -7.23 5.73 -4.92
C TYR A 276 -7.41 4.95 -3.62
N ASP A 277 -8.66 4.79 -3.19
CA ASP A 277 -9.04 4.16 -1.92
C ASP A 277 -8.52 2.73 -1.75
N GLN A 278 -8.38 1.98 -2.85
CA GLN A 278 -7.86 0.61 -2.90
C GLN A 278 -6.42 0.50 -3.39
N GLY A 279 -5.73 1.63 -3.54
CA GLY A 279 -4.37 1.70 -4.06
C GLY A 279 -4.36 1.39 -5.56
N PHE A 280 -3.46 0.51 -5.99
CA PHE A 280 -3.41 0.08 -7.39
C PHE A 280 -4.41 -1.02 -7.76
N TYR A 281 -5.08 -1.60 -6.77
CA TYR A 281 -6.03 -2.69 -7.01
C TYR A 281 -7.44 -2.14 -7.23
N GLN A 282 -8.23 -2.88 -8.00
CA GLN A 282 -9.67 -2.66 -8.15
C GLN A 282 -10.45 -3.87 -7.63
N ASN A 283 -11.50 -3.62 -6.87
CA ASN A 283 -12.53 -4.60 -6.56
C ASN A 283 -13.27 -4.94 -7.85
N ILE A 284 -12.85 -6.00 -8.55
CA ILE A 284 -13.69 -6.54 -9.62
C ILE A 284 -14.84 -7.30 -8.96
N THR A 285 -16.04 -6.73 -8.98
CA THR A 285 -17.24 -7.50 -8.69
C THR A 285 -17.48 -8.51 -9.81
N MET A 286 -18.10 -9.66 -9.53
CA MET A 286 -18.45 -10.64 -10.58
C MET A 286 -19.20 -10.02 -11.77
N ALA A 287 -19.99 -8.97 -11.54
CA ALA A 287 -20.67 -8.21 -12.58
C ALA A 287 -19.69 -7.49 -13.54
N THR A 288 -18.56 -7.01 -13.04
CA THR A 288 -17.51 -6.35 -13.84
C THR A 288 -16.69 -7.37 -14.63
N LEU A 289 -16.42 -8.56 -14.08
CA LEU A 289 -15.81 -9.68 -14.83
C LEU A 289 -16.69 -10.11 -16.01
N LEU A 290 -18.00 -10.24 -15.79
CA LEU A 290 -18.98 -10.61 -16.82
C LEU A 290 -19.19 -9.52 -17.89
N LYS A 291 -18.94 -8.25 -17.57
CA LYS A 291 -18.93 -7.18 -18.58
C LYS A 291 -17.67 -7.23 -19.43
N GLN A 292 -16.50 -7.50 -18.83
CA GLN A 292 -15.24 -7.59 -19.56
C GLN A 292 -15.17 -8.82 -20.47
N SER A 293 -15.74 -9.97 -20.08
CA SER A 293 -15.82 -11.15 -20.94
C SER A 293 -16.69 -10.94 -22.18
N LYS A 294 -17.75 -10.13 -22.07
CA LYS A 294 -18.59 -9.76 -23.22
C LYS A 294 -17.89 -8.83 -24.23
N PHE A 295 -16.80 -8.17 -23.85
CA PHE A 295 -15.97 -7.37 -24.76
C PHE A 295 -14.81 -8.16 -25.36
N SER A 296 -14.36 -9.26 -24.74
CA SER A 296 -13.34 -10.14 -25.32
C SER A 296 -13.88 -11.06 -26.41
N ASP A 297 -15.17 -11.41 -26.35
CA ASP A 297 -15.79 -12.31 -27.34
C ASP A 297 -16.16 -11.60 -28.66
N ALA A 298 -15.94 -10.28 -28.77
CA ALA A 298 -16.24 -9.51 -29.97
C ALA A 298 -15.06 -9.39 -30.97
N LYS A 299 -13.89 -9.97 -30.68
CA LYS A 299 -12.73 -9.96 -31.59
C LYS A 299 -11.85 -11.20 -31.48
N THR A 300 -12.35 -12.37 -31.88
CA THR A 300 -11.52 -13.44 -32.45
C THR A 300 -12.38 -14.40 -33.26
N ASP A 301 -12.78 -13.98 -34.46
CA ASP A 301 -12.89 -14.91 -35.58
C ASP A 301 -11.57 -14.85 -36.34
N ASN A 302 -10.73 -15.88 -36.15
CA ASN A 302 -10.05 -16.59 -37.24
C ASN A 302 -9.08 -17.64 -36.69
N GLN A 303 -9.56 -18.89 -36.77
CA GLN A 303 -8.84 -20.12 -37.14
C GLN A 303 -7.32 -20.19 -36.89
N VAL A 304 -6.91 -21.00 -35.90
CA VAL A 304 -5.69 -21.82 -36.00
C VAL A 304 -5.98 -23.20 -35.43
N SER A 305 -5.72 -24.21 -36.27
CA SER A 305 -5.95 -25.65 -36.07
C SER A 305 -5.15 -26.24 -34.88
N PRO A 306 -5.69 -27.24 -34.16
CA PRO A 306 -4.98 -27.89 -33.06
C PRO A 306 -4.15 -29.06 -33.59
N ASP A 307 -2.87 -28.84 -33.85
CA ASP A 307 -1.91 -29.94 -33.82
C ASP A 307 -0.48 -29.42 -33.70
N GLN A 308 0.14 -29.66 -32.54
CA GLN A 308 1.50 -30.17 -32.36
C GLN A 308 1.95 -29.98 -30.91
N ASN A 309 2.07 -31.11 -30.23
CA ASN A 309 2.47 -31.26 -28.84
C ASN A 309 3.94 -31.73 -28.77
N PRO A 310 4.91 -30.94 -28.30
CA PRO A 310 6.24 -31.47 -28.02
C PRO A 310 6.37 -31.89 -26.55
N LYS A 311 6.47 -33.21 -26.35
CA LYS A 311 6.87 -33.86 -25.10
C LYS A 311 8.26 -33.38 -24.66
N PHE A 312 8.35 -32.73 -23.50
CA PHE A 312 9.61 -32.56 -22.77
C PHE A 312 9.88 -33.80 -21.91
N LYS A 313 10.92 -34.57 -22.24
CA LYS A 313 11.53 -35.58 -21.36
C LYS A 313 12.72 -34.95 -20.66
N ALA A 314 12.65 -34.84 -19.33
CA ALA A 314 13.83 -34.63 -18.49
C ALA A 314 14.54 -35.99 -18.31
N LYS A 315 15.87 -36.01 -18.49
CA LYS A 315 16.73 -37.10 -18.00
C LYS A 315 17.37 -36.63 -16.68
N LEU A 316 17.34 -37.55 -15.70
CA LEU A 316 18.12 -37.54 -14.46
C LEU A 316 19.61 -37.51 -14.77
#